data_AF-A0A2P7N1L6-F1
#
_entry.id   AF-A0A2P7N1L6-F1
#
_cell.length_a   1.000
_cell.length_b   1.000
_cell.length_c   1.000
_cell.angle_alpha   90.00
_cell.angle_beta   90.00
_cell.angle_gamma   90.00
#
_symmetry.space_group_name_H-M   'P 1'
#
loop_
_entity.id
_entity.type
_entity.pdbx_description
1 polymer ?
#
loop_
_entity_poly.entity_id
_entity_poly.type
_entity_poly.pdbx_seq_one_letter_code
_entity_poly.pdbx_strand_id
1 'polypeptide(L)' 'MPKPLWLVRPRPDGGCDYVSFLPAQGPIGATTVEMREGSHLPPQLPLLKHRKRLGAEEAESFRLRLQLESGFLSCEPLF' A
#
# COMPACT_ATOMS: atom_id res chain seq x y z
N MET A 1 -7.08 10.29 -3.58
CA MET A 1 -5.64 10.61 -3.45
C MET A 1 -5.06 11.11 -4.77
N PRO A 2 -4.49 12.33 -4.81
CA PRO A 2 -3.87 12.87 -6.02
C PRO A 2 -2.41 12.42 -6.23
N LYS A 3 -1.80 11.69 -5.27
CA LYS A 3 -0.41 11.20 -5.35
C LYS A 3 -0.30 9.76 -4.85
N PRO A 4 0.66 8.97 -5.37
CA PRO A 4 1.06 7.70 -4.77
C PRO A 4 1.33 7.82 -3.27
N LEU A 5 0.85 6.87 -2.47
CA LEU A 5 1.15 6.78 -1.05
C LEU A 5 1.65 5.38 -0.71
N TRP A 6 2.68 5.31 0.12
CA TRP A 6 3.27 4.06 0.59
C TRP A 6 3.13 3.92 2.09
N LEU A 7 2.83 2.70 2.50
CA LEU A 7 2.83 2.26 3.88
C LEU A 7 3.81 1.10 4.02
N VAL A 8 4.63 1.11 5.07
CA VAL A 8 5.61 0.05 5.34
C VAL A 8 5.52 -0.36 6.81
N ARG A 9 5.67 -1.66 7.07
CA ARG A 9 5.78 -2.23 8.39
C ARG A 9 7.03 -3.12 8.48
N PRO A 10 8.05 -2.74 9.27
CA PRO A 10 9.20 -3.60 9.52
C PRO A 10 8.81 -4.92 10.19
N ARG A 11 9.56 -5.98 9.91
CA ARG A 11 9.38 -7.31 10.50
C ARG A 11 10.64 -7.75 11.26
N PRO A 12 10.51 -8.63 12.27
CA PRO A 12 11.66 -9.10 13.06
C PRO A 12 12.70 -9.88 12.26
N ASP A 13 12.35 -10.40 11.08
CA ASP A 13 13.25 -11.13 10.19
C ASP A 13 14.19 -10.22 9.37
N GLY A 14 14.14 -8.90 9.60
CA GLY A 14 14.91 -7.91 8.83
C GLY A 14 14.25 -7.51 7.51
N GLY A 15 13.09 -8.07 7.18
CA GLY A 15 12.27 -7.65 6.05
C GLY A 15 11.20 -6.63 6.43
N CYS A 16 10.29 -6.36 5.50
CA CYS A 16 9.11 -5.53 5.72
C CYS A 16 7.91 -6.04 4.92
N ASP A 17 6.71 -5.72 5.40
CA ASP A 17 5.50 -5.69 4.57
C ASP A 17 5.29 -4.27 4.04
N TYR A 18 4.74 -4.14 2.84
CA TYR A 18 4.43 -2.83 2.26
C TYR A 18 3.04 -2.83 1.61
N VAL A 19 2.43 -1.66 1.58
CA VAL A 19 1.19 -1.37 0.84
C VAL A 19 1.36 -0.07 0.07
N SER A 20 1.07 -0.08 -1.23
CA SER A 20 1.04 1.14 -2.06
C SER A 20 -0.36 1.44 -2.53
N PHE A 21 -0.74 2.71 -2.48
CA PHE A 21 -1.99 3.26 -3.01
C PHE A 21 -1.66 4.15 -4.20
N LEU A 22 -2.03 3.72 -5.40
CA LEU A 22 -1.73 4.42 -6.64
C LEU A 22 -3.02 4.96 -7.25
N PRO A 23 -3.04 6.21 -7.75
CA PRO A 23 -4.15 6.68 -8.57
C PRO A 23 -4.37 5.74 -9.74
N ALA A 24 -5.61 5.30 -9.96
CA ALA A 24 -5.98 4.42 -11.06
C ALA A 24 -7.09 5.06 -11.89
N GLN A 25 -7.05 4.79 -13.20
CA GLN A 25 -8.15 5.16 -14.09
C GLN A 25 -9.39 4.34 -13.75
N GLY A 26 -10.47 5.06 -13.46
CA GLY A 26 -11.80 4.51 -13.21
C GLY A 26 -12.80 4.92 -14.28
N PRO A 27 -14.06 4.48 -14.16
CA PRO A 27 -15.16 5.02 -14.96
C PRO A 27 -15.20 6.55 -14.91
N ILE A 28 -15.73 7.18 -15.95
CA ILE A 28 -15.82 8.65 -16.04
C ILE A 28 -16.57 9.18 -14.80
N GLY A 29 -15.92 10.08 -14.06
CA GLY A 29 -16.45 10.67 -12.82
C GLY A 29 -16.11 9.92 -11.52
N ALA A 30 -15.46 8.75 -11.59
CA ALA A 30 -15.06 7.98 -10.42
C ALA A 30 -13.55 8.03 -10.17
N THR A 31 -13.14 8.42 -8.96
CA THR A 31 -11.74 8.30 -8.53
C THR A 31 -11.49 6.90 -7.99
N THR A 32 -10.65 6.13 -8.69
CA THR A 32 -10.26 4.79 -8.25
C THR A 32 -8.81 4.75 -7.81
N VAL A 33 -8.50 3.83 -6.91
CA VAL A 33 -7.16 3.62 -6.36
C VAL A 33 -6.78 2.16 -6.57
N GLU A 34 -5.60 1.92 -7.14
CA GLU A 34 -5.01 0.60 -7.14
C GLU A 34 -4.19 0.41 -5.87
N MET A 35 -4.62 -0.54 -5.05
CA MET A 35 -3.92 -0.93 -3.84
C MET A 35 -3.08 -2.18 -4.13
N ARG A 36 -1.80 -2.13 -3.80
CA ARG A 36 -0.85 -3.25 -3.95
C ARG A 36 -0.28 -3.59 -2.58
N GLU A 37 -0.35 -4.84 -2.18
CA GLU A 37 0.18 -5.35 -0.93
C GLU A 37 1.32 -6.32 -1.24
N GLY A 38 2.42 -6.22 -0.49
CA GLY A 38 3.59 -7.06 -0.73
C GLY A 38 4.50 -7.18 0.49
N SER A 39 5.61 -7.87 0.30
CA SER A 39 6.70 -7.94 1.28
C SER A 39 8.05 -7.95 0.62
N HIS A 40 9.05 -7.48 1.34
CA HIS A 40 10.43 -7.49 0.90
C HIS A 40 11.30 -8.04 2.03
N LEU A 41 12.18 -8.98 1.71
CA LEU A 41 13.24 -9.44 2.59
C LEU A 41 14.54 -9.31 1.79
N PRO A 42 15.44 -8.39 2.15
CA PRO A 42 16.72 -8.29 1.47
C PRO A 42 17.50 -9.61 1.58
N PRO A 43 18.26 -10.02 0.54
CA PRO A 43 18.52 -9.31 -0.72
C PRO A 43 17.54 -9.65 -1.87
N GLN A 44 16.39 -10.27 -1.59
CA GLN A 44 15.48 -10.71 -2.65
C GLN A 44 14.72 -9.54 -3.26
N LEU A 45 14.19 -9.71 -4.47
CA LEU A 45 13.29 -8.72 -5.07
C LEU A 45 11.99 -8.58 -4.25
N PRO A 46 11.40 -7.37 -4.15
CA PRO A 46 10.10 -7.17 -3.54
C PRO A 46 9.03 -8.06 -4.16
N LEU A 47 8.30 -8.79 -3.31
CA LEU A 47 7.24 -9.70 -3.72
C LEU A 47 5.89 -9.01 -3.62
N LEU A 48 5.20 -8.88 -4.75
CA LEU A 48 3.79 -8.48 -4.78
C LEU A 48 2.91 -9.68 -4.40
N LYS A 49 2.13 -9.54 -3.32
CA LYS A 49 1.20 -10.58 -2.83
C LYS A 49 -0.21 -10.39 -3.39
N HIS A 50 -0.73 -9.17 -3.30
CA HIS A 50 -2.11 -8.87 -3.70
C HIS A 50 -2.21 -7.54 -4.43
N ARG A 51 -3.17 -7.47 -5.36
CA ARG A 51 -3.54 -6.24 -6.08
C ARG A 51 -5.05 -6.15 -6.16
N LYS A 52 -5.61 -5.00 -5.80
CA LYS A 52 -7.05 -4.73 -5.92
C LYS A 52 -7.32 -3.27 -6.28
N ARG A 53 -8.46 -3.02 -6.94
CA ARG A 53 -8.96 -1.67 -7.18
C ARG A 53 -10.01 -1.34 -6.12
N LEU A 54 -9.92 -0.13 -5.59
CA LEU A 54 -10.80 0.38 -4.55
C LEU A 54 -11.38 1.72 -4.99
N GLY A 55 -12.55 2.05 -4.45
CA GLY A 55 -13.01 3.44 -4.44
C GLY A 55 -12.10 4.31 -3.57
N ALA A 56 -12.08 5.62 -3.81
CA ALA A 56 -11.25 6.54 -3.03
C ALA A 56 -11.53 6.45 -1.51
N GLU A 57 -12.80 6.43 -1.10
CA GLU A 57 -13.20 6.36 0.31
C GLU A 57 -12.82 5.02 0.97
N GLU A 58 -13.00 3.93 0.23
CA GLU A 58 -12.59 2.59 0.68
C GLU A 58 -11.08 2.51 0.86
N ALA A 59 -10.31 3.06 -0.08
CA ALA A 59 -8.86 3.13 0.01
C ALA A 59 -8.39 3.94 1.24
N GLU A 60 -9.00 5.10 1.51
CA GLU A 60 -8.70 5.90 2.70
C GLU A 60 -9.02 5.14 3.99
N SER A 61 -10.17 4.47 4.05
CA SER A 61 -10.58 3.69 5.21
C SER A 61 -9.61 2.53 5.47
N PHE A 62 -9.19 1.82 4.40
CA PHE A 62 -8.18 0.76 4.50
C PHE A 62 -6.83 1.31 4.98
N ARG A 63 -6.39 2.45 4.44
CA ARG A 63 -5.14 3.10 4.84
C ARG A 63 -5.14 3.44 6.32
N LEU A 64 -6.19 4.12 6.80
CA LEU A 64 -6.31 4.50 8.21
C LEU A 64 -6.26 3.28 9.13
N ARG A 65 -6.99 2.21 8.78
CA ARG A 65 -6.96 0.96 9.54
C ARG A 65 -5.56 0.35 9.60
N LEU A 66 -4.83 0.31 8.48
CA LEU A 66 -3.46 -0.23 8.46
C LEU A 66 -2.52 0.58 9.37
N GLN A 67 -2.67 1.90 9.41
CA GLN A 67 -1.84 2.77 10.24
C GLN A 67 -2.19 2.68 11.73
N LEU A 68 -3.48 2.66 12.07
CA LEU A 68 -3.95 2.70 13.45
C LEU A 68 -3.87 1.32 14.14
N GLU A 69 -4.13 0.25 13.40
CA GLU A 69 -4.30 -1.09 14.00
C GLU A 69 -3.18 -2.07 13.65
N SER A 70 -2.53 -1.90 12.49
CA SER A 70 -1.59 -2.91 11.97
C SER A 70 -0.12 -2.50 12.06
N GLY A 71 0.18 -1.30 12.55
CA GLY A 71 1.55 -0.80 12.74
C GLY A 71 2.26 -0.35 11.46
N PHE A 72 1.51 -0.06 10.40
CA PHE A 72 2.08 0.49 9.17
C PHE A 72 2.40 1.98 9.32
N LEU A 73 3.57 2.38 8.83
CA LEU A 73 4.05 3.76 8.82
C LEU A 73 4.04 4.32 7.40
N SER A 74 3.75 5.61 7.26
CA SER A 74 3.82 6.29 5.97
C SER A 74 5.27 6.61 5.63
N CYS A 75 5.88 5.79 4.78
CA CYS A 75 7.21 6.04 4.22
C CYS A 75 7.36 5.38 2.86
N GLU A 76 8.22 5.94 2.02
CA GLU A 76 8.64 5.27 0.80
C GLU A 76 9.52 4.07 1.15
N PRO A 77 9.28 2.89 0.56
CA PRO A 77 10.11 1.73 0.83
C PRO A 77 11.51 1.90 0.23
N LEU A 78 12.54 1.47 0.97
CA LEU A 78 13.96 1.61 0.59
C LEU A 78 14.49 0.44 -0.26
N PHE A 79 13.62 -0.25 -0.99
CA PHE A 79 14.02 -1.39 -1.83
C PHE A 79 14.39 -1.00 -3.26
#